data_AF-A0A915P6N7-F1
#
_entry.id   AF-A0A915P6N7-F1
#
_cell.length_a   1.000
_cell.length_b   1.000
_cell.length_c   1.000
_cell.angle_alpha   90.00
_cell.angle_beta   90.00
_cell.angle_gamma   90.00
#
_symmetry.space_group_name_H-M   'P 1'
#
loop_
_entity.id
_entity.type
_entity.pdbx_description
1 polymer ?
#
loop_
_entity_poly.entity_id
_entity_poly.type
_entity_poly.pdbx_seq_one_letter_code
_entity_poly.pdbx_strand_id
1 'polypeptide(L)'
;MMIETLISMARYLSAHKDDDFADRMNYLYTPNMLLAFSVLISFKQFGGSWEQYAENFCWSEDTYYLPPQVHVAQIKESERYSEERKLSYYQWVPFFLLLQAACFRLPSLLWKAASLSSGVRVHDIVVKALDSQNMEDECRHRTIIMLANHLARALQTDRYQWYGISVIQDLMRGIPWQASGYFPRVRQMANIQKYSVQCVLVINIFTEKIFILLWFWYGILLVATSISFIYW
;
A
#
# COMPACT_ATOMS: atom_id res chain seq x y z
N MET A 1 -9.51 18.53 -4.43
CA MET A 1 -8.99 17.83 -3.24
C MET A 1 -8.27 16.53 -3.58
N MET A 2 -8.91 15.55 -4.23
CA MET A 2 -8.28 14.24 -4.53
C MET A 2 -7.06 14.33 -5.48
N ILE A 3 -7.10 15.25 -6.45
CA ILE A 3 -5.98 15.47 -7.40
C ILE A 3 -4.78 16.13 -6.72
N GLU A 4 -5.01 17.15 -5.89
CA GLU A 4 -3.95 17.80 -5.10
C GLU A 4 -3.27 16.83 -4.12
N THR A 5 -4.03 15.93 -3.48
CA THR A 5 -3.47 14.89 -2.62
C THR A 5 -2.67 13.86 -3.40
N LEU A 6 -3.12 13.49 -4.61
CA LEU A 6 -2.39 12.58 -5.50
C LEU A 6 -1.10 13.23 -6.03
N ILE A 7 -1.12 14.53 -6.37
CA ILE A 7 0.06 15.29 -6.82
C ILE A 7 1.05 15.50 -5.67
N SER A 8 0.56 15.72 -4.45
CA SER A 8 1.39 15.83 -3.25
C SER A 8 2.07 14.51 -2.90
N MET A 9 1.34 13.38 -2.95
CA MET A 9 1.93 12.04 -2.82
C MET A 9 2.93 11.75 -3.94
N ALA A 10 2.59 12.04 -5.19
CA ALA A 10 3.48 11.82 -6.34
C ALA A 10 4.80 12.59 -6.21
N ARG A 11 4.79 13.83 -5.67
CA ARG A 11 6.01 14.61 -5.38
C ARG A 11 6.85 14.02 -4.25
N TYR A 12 6.23 13.39 -3.24
CA TYR A 12 6.93 12.65 -2.19
C TYR A 12 7.57 11.34 -2.70
N LEU A 13 7.13 10.89 -3.89
CA LEU A 13 7.58 9.68 -4.57
C LEU A 13 8.61 9.93 -5.69
N SER A 14 9.36 11.04 -5.66
CA SER A 14 10.45 11.25 -6.64
C SER A 14 11.50 10.15 -6.55
N ALA A 15 11.86 9.57 -7.71
CA ALA A 15 12.94 8.61 -7.83
C ALA A 15 14.26 9.25 -7.36
N HIS A 16 15.07 8.53 -6.58
CA HIS A 16 16.43 8.97 -6.30
C HIS A 16 17.31 8.57 -7.49
N LYS A 17 18.28 9.44 -7.80
CA LYS A 17 19.10 9.32 -9.00
C LYS A 17 20.02 8.09 -8.97
N ASP A 18 20.25 7.55 -7.77
CA ASP A 18 21.17 6.45 -7.49
C ASP A 18 20.46 5.07 -7.36
N ASP A 19 19.15 4.99 -7.60
CA ASP A 19 18.38 3.74 -7.47
C ASP A 19 18.41 2.89 -8.75
N ASP A 20 18.59 1.58 -8.58
CA ASP A 20 18.50 0.61 -9.68
C ASP A 20 17.09 0.55 -10.28
N PHE A 21 17.00 0.12 -11.54
CA PHE A 21 15.71 0.01 -12.23
C PHE A 21 14.75 -0.95 -11.51
N ALA A 22 15.26 -2.07 -11.01
CA ALA A 22 14.46 -3.04 -10.25
C ALA A 22 13.93 -2.44 -8.94
N ASP A 23 14.71 -1.59 -8.27
CA ASP A 23 14.24 -0.88 -7.07
C ASP A 23 13.09 0.04 -7.41
N ARG A 24 13.23 0.87 -8.46
CA ARG A 24 12.15 1.77 -8.91
C ARG A 24 10.87 1.02 -9.26
N MET A 25 10.97 -0.17 -9.84
CA MET A 25 9.80 -1.03 -10.06
C MET A 25 9.08 -1.43 -8.77
N ASN A 26 9.84 -1.84 -7.76
CA ASN A 26 9.29 -2.30 -6.49
C ASN A 26 8.75 -1.16 -5.64
N TYR A 27 9.56 -0.11 -5.39
CA TYR A 27 9.18 0.92 -4.43
C TYR A 27 8.35 2.04 -5.06
N LEU A 28 8.46 2.33 -6.36
CA LEU A 28 7.79 3.47 -7.03
C LEU A 28 6.60 3.03 -7.89
N TYR A 29 6.79 2.17 -8.88
CA TYR A 29 5.71 1.85 -9.84
C TYR A 29 4.63 0.95 -9.23
N THR A 30 5.02 -0.12 -8.55
CA THR A 30 4.09 -1.11 -7.99
C THR A 30 3.11 -0.54 -6.96
N PRO A 31 3.55 0.15 -5.89
CA PRO A 31 2.61 0.69 -4.90
C PRO A 31 1.70 1.78 -5.47
N ASN A 32 2.18 2.61 -6.40
CA ASN A 32 1.33 3.61 -7.08
C ASN A 32 0.24 2.95 -7.91
N MET A 33 0.57 1.88 -8.64
CA MET A 33 -0.40 1.10 -9.40
C MET A 33 -1.44 0.46 -8.47
N LEU A 34 -1.01 -0.12 -7.34
CA LEU A 34 -1.91 -0.73 -6.35
C LEU A 34 -2.83 0.31 -5.68
N LEU A 35 -2.31 1.50 -5.37
CA LEU A 35 -3.11 2.61 -4.87
C LEU A 35 -4.17 3.04 -5.89
N ALA A 36 -3.80 3.15 -7.17
CA ALA A 36 -4.74 3.48 -8.23
C ALA A 36 -5.86 2.43 -8.37
N PHE A 37 -5.53 1.13 -8.32
CA PHE A 37 -6.55 0.07 -8.36
C PHE A 37 -7.42 0.04 -7.10
N SER A 38 -6.85 0.30 -5.92
CA SER A 38 -7.64 0.38 -4.68
C SER A 38 -8.66 1.53 -4.73
N VAL A 39 -8.26 2.70 -5.25
CA VAL A 39 -9.16 3.84 -5.47
C VAL A 39 -10.22 3.52 -6.53
N LEU A 40 -9.83 2.88 -7.64
CA LEU A 40 -10.74 2.52 -8.73
C LEU A 40 -11.83 1.54 -8.27
N ILE A 41 -11.46 0.51 -7.51
CA ILE A 41 -12.43 -0.47 -6.96
C ILE A 41 -13.34 0.21 -5.92
N SER A 42 -12.81 1.15 -5.15
CA SER A 42 -13.57 1.89 -4.13
C SER A 42 -14.44 3.01 -4.71
N PHE A 43 -14.28 3.34 -6.00
CA PHE A 43 -15.02 4.43 -6.62
C PHE A 43 -16.48 4.04 -6.79
N LYS A 44 -17.33 4.52 -5.86
CA LYS A 44 -18.78 4.36 -5.94
C LYS A 44 -19.44 5.71 -6.25
N GLN A 45 -20.27 5.75 -7.28
CA GLN A 45 -21.06 6.92 -7.60
C GLN A 45 -22.35 6.90 -6.77
N PHE A 46 -22.36 7.68 -5.69
CA PHE A 46 -23.52 7.78 -4.79
C PHE A 46 -24.55 8.77 -5.36
N GLY A 47 -25.76 8.28 -5.66
CA GLY A 47 -26.98 9.08 -5.88
C GLY A 47 -28.06 8.71 -4.87
N GLY A 48 -29.33 9.04 -5.17
CA GLY A 48 -30.48 8.75 -4.29
C GLY A 48 -31.61 7.94 -4.94
N SER A 49 -31.34 6.72 -5.41
CA SER A 49 -32.36 5.77 -5.92
C SER A 49 -32.44 4.47 -5.08
N TRP A 50 -33.59 3.81 -5.07
CA TRP A 50 -33.79 2.48 -4.45
C TRP A 50 -32.83 1.42 -5.01
N GLU A 51 -32.45 1.55 -6.28
CA GLU A 51 -31.47 0.68 -6.94
C GLU A 51 -30.11 0.76 -6.23
N GLN A 52 -29.68 1.95 -5.83
CA GLN A 52 -28.41 2.15 -5.12
C GLN A 52 -28.45 1.63 -3.69
N TYR A 53 -29.61 1.68 -3.03
CA TYR A 53 -29.79 1.03 -1.74
C TYR A 53 -29.64 -0.49 -1.87
N ALA A 54 -30.28 -1.10 -2.87
CA ALA A 54 -30.16 -2.53 -3.13
C ALA A 54 -28.71 -2.93 -3.49
N GLU A 55 -28.02 -2.11 -4.30
CA GLU A 55 -26.60 -2.31 -4.62
C GLU A 55 -25.68 -2.17 -3.39
N ASN A 56 -25.95 -1.20 -2.50
CA ASN A 56 -25.20 -1.04 -1.26
C ASN A 56 -25.42 -2.24 -0.33
N PHE A 57 -26.66 -2.68 -0.20
CA PHE A 57 -27.02 -3.84 0.61
C PHE A 57 -26.35 -5.11 0.11
N CYS A 58 -26.39 -5.37 -1.20
CA CYS A 58 -25.72 -6.52 -1.82
C CYS A 58 -24.18 -6.45 -1.75
N TRP A 59 -23.60 -5.26 -1.63
CA TRP A 59 -22.16 -5.11 -1.42
C TRP A 59 -21.74 -5.38 0.02
N SER A 60 -22.51 -4.90 0.99
CA SER A 60 -22.21 -5.06 2.42
C SER A 60 -22.53 -6.44 2.97
N GLU A 61 -23.57 -7.09 2.44
CA GLU A 61 -23.98 -8.42 2.86
C GLU A 61 -23.22 -9.50 2.10
N ASP A 62 -23.02 -10.66 2.73
CA ASP A 62 -22.40 -11.82 2.08
C ASP A 62 -23.28 -12.35 0.94
N THR A 63 -22.69 -12.55 -0.24
CA THR A 63 -23.39 -13.10 -1.41
C THR A 63 -22.99 -14.56 -1.65
N TYR A 64 -23.79 -15.29 -2.43
CA TYR A 64 -23.50 -16.66 -2.80
C TYR A 64 -23.76 -16.90 -4.30
N TYR A 65 -22.98 -17.80 -4.90
CA TYR A 65 -23.16 -18.19 -6.29
C TYR A 65 -24.30 -19.21 -6.43
N LEU A 66 -25.13 -19.01 -7.46
CA LEU A 66 -26.18 -19.95 -7.84
C LEU A 66 -26.12 -20.23 -9.36
N PRO A 67 -26.11 -21.50 -9.79
CA PRO A 67 -26.20 -21.84 -11.20
C PRO A 67 -27.51 -21.28 -11.82
N PRO A 68 -27.49 -20.76 -13.05
CA PRO A 68 -28.66 -20.13 -13.67
C PRO A 68 -29.91 -21.02 -13.79
N GLN A 69 -29.73 -22.33 -13.75
CA GLN A 69 -30.78 -23.32 -13.96
C GLN A 69 -31.56 -23.67 -12.68
N VAL A 70 -31.10 -23.23 -11.50
CA VAL A 70 -31.69 -23.62 -10.22
C VAL A 70 -32.39 -22.43 -9.58
N HIS A 71 -33.65 -22.60 -9.18
CA HIS A 71 -34.40 -21.55 -8.51
C HIS A 71 -34.13 -21.54 -7.00
N VAL A 72 -33.99 -20.35 -6.40
CA VAL A 72 -33.63 -20.13 -4.99
C VAL A 72 -34.56 -20.86 -4.01
N ALA A 73 -35.83 -21.07 -4.38
CA ALA A 73 -36.84 -21.75 -3.57
C ALA A 73 -36.64 -23.27 -3.46
N GLN A 74 -35.85 -23.89 -4.34
CA GLN A 74 -35.63 -25.34 -4.38
C GLN A 74 -34.49 -25.82 -3.46
N ILE A 75 -33.64 -24.91 -2.99
CA ILE A 75 -32.47 -25.22 -2.17
C ILE A 75 -32.76 -24.92 -0.70
N LYS A 76 -32.36 -25.83 0.20
CA LYS A 76 -32.46 -25.62 1.65
C LYS A 76 -31.61 -24.43 2.08
N GLU A 77 -32.09 -23.65 3.06
CA GLU A 77 -31.39 -22.46 3.54
C GLU A 77 -29.97 -22.78 4.04
N SER A 78 -29.75 -23.96 4.64
CA SER A 78 -28.42 -24.43 5.09
C SER A 78 -27.43 -24.67 3.95
N GLU A 79 -27.89 -25.04 2.77
CA GLU A 79 -27.06 -25.31 1.59
C GLU A 79 -26.79 -24.05 0.76
N ARG A 80 -27.61 -23.00 0.97
CA ARG A 80 -27.47 -21.71 0.29
C ARG A 80 -26.22 -20.95 0.72
N TYR A 81 -25.90 -21.00 2.01
CA TYR A 81 -24.76 -20.31 2.63
C TYR A 81 -23.55 -21.23 2.86
N SER A 82 -23.41 -22.29 2.06
CA SER A 82 -22.22 -23.14 2.11
C SER A 82 -20.96 -22.34 1.78
N GLU A 83 -19.87 -22.63 2.49
CA GLU A 83 -18.55 -21.99 2.31
C GLU A 83 -18.09 -22.03 0.84
N GLU A 84 -18.39 -23.11 0.11
CA GLU A 84 -18.00 -23.26 -1.31
C GLU A 84 -18.71 -22.29 -2.26
N ARG A 85 -19.89 -21.79 -1.88
CA ARG A 85 -20.70 -20.90 -2.72
C ARG A 85 -20.57 -19.45 -2.30
N LYS A 86 -20.04 -19.17 -1.10
CA LYS A 86 -19.97 -17.85 -0.51
C LYS A 86 -18.92 -16.98 -1.23
N LEU A 87 -19.31 -15.76 -1.58
CA LEU A 87 -18.50 -14.78 -2.28
C LEU A 87 -18.39 -13.52 -1.41
N SER A 88 -17.35 -13.44 -0.58
CA SER A 88 -17.12 -12.28 0.31
C SER A 88 -15.76 -11.61 0.11
N TYR A 89 -14.87 -12.21 -0.69
CA TYR A 89 -13.49 -11.73 -0.82
C TYR A 89 -13.39 -10.30 -1.39
N TYR A 90 -14.29 -9.92 -2.30
CA TYR A 90 -14.28 -8.63 -2.98
C TYR A 90 -14.37 -7.44 -2.00
N GLN A 91 -15.02 -7.64 -0.85
CA GLN A 91 -15.16 -6.63 0.20
C GLN A 91 -13.80 -6.23 0.78
N TRP A 92 -12.85 -7.18 0.81
CA TRP A 92 -11.54 -7.01 1.42
C TRP A 92 -10.45 -6.60 0.44
N VAL A 93 -10.69 -6.76 -0.87
CA VAL A 93 -9.70 -6.49 -1.92
C VAL A 93 -9.07 -5.09 -1.81
N PRO A 94 -9.83 -3.99 -1.62
CA PRO A 94 -9.23 -2.66 -1.51
C PRO A 94 -8.26 -2.54 -0.33
N PHE A 95 -8.56 -3.17 0.81
CA PHE A 95 -7.71 -3.15 2.00
C PHE A 95 -6.43 -3.96 1.80
N PHE A 96 -6.54 -5.14 1.17
CA PHE A 96 -5.36 -5.95 0.84
C PHE A 96 -4.45 -5.25 -0.17
N LEU A 97 -4.99 -4.55 -1.17
CA LEU A 97 -4.19 -3.77 -2.11
C LEU A 97 -3.45 -2.61 -1.43
N LEU A 98 -4.08 -1.93 -0.47
CA LEU A 98 -3.42 -0.87 0.33
C LEU A 98 -2.31 -1.43 1.21
N LEU A 99 -2.58 -2.54 1.90
CA LEU A 99 -1.60 -3.22 2.74
C LEU A 99 -0.39 -3.66 1.90
N GLN A 100 -0.64 -4.25 0.73
CA GLN A 100 0.40 -4.68 -0.18
C GLN A 100 1.24 -3.49 -0.69
N ALA A 101 0.60 -2.37 -1.05
CA ALA A 101 1.31 -1.14 -1.43
C ALA A 101 2.23 -0.65 -0.30
N ALA A 102 1.78 -0.70 0.96
CA ALA A 102 2.61 -0.37 2.11
C ALA A 102 3.79 -1.34 2.27
N CYS A 103 3.57 -2.64 2.12
CA CYS A 103 4.63 -3.66 2.18
C CYS A 103 5.70 -3.47 1.11
N PHE A 104 5.35 -3.15 -0.14
CA PHE A 104 6.33 -2.86 -1.18
C PHE A 104 7.14 -1.58 -0.91
N ARG A 105 6.57 -0.62 -0.18
CA ARG A 105 7.27 0.63 0.18
C ARG A 105 8.17 0.46 1.40
N LEU A 106 7.85 -0.46 2.31
CA LEU A 106 8.54 -0.65 3.58
C LEU A 106 10.06 -0.89 3.45
N PRO A 107 10.57 -1.76 2.55
CA PRO A 107 12.00 -1.94 2.37
C PRO A 107 12.74 -0.63 2.04
N SER A 108 12.18 0.21 1.17
CA SER A 108 12.79 1.50 0.81
C SER A 108 12.80 2.49 1.97
N LEU A 109 11.78 2.45 2.84
CA LEU A 109 11.72 3.28 4.05
C LEU A 109 12.74 2.79 5.08
N LEU A 110 12.86 1.47 5.26
CA LEU A 110 13.87 0.87 6.12
C LEU A 110 15.28 1.18 5.65
N TRP A 111 15.55 1.07 4.34
CA TRP A 111 16.83 1.43 3.76
C TRP A 111 17.18 2.89 4.01
N LYS A 112 16.23 3.82 3.82
CA LYS A 112 16.44 5.24 4.12
C LYS A 112 16.70 5.49 5.60
N ALA A 113 15.92 4.87 6.48
CA ALA A 113 16.12 4.99 7.92
C ALA A 113 17.51 4.45 8.34
N ALA A 114 17.90 3.29 7.83
CA ALA A 114 19.21 2.70 8.08
C ALA A 114 20.36 3.54 7.48
N SER A 115 20.18 4.09 6.28
CA SER A 115 21.18 4.96 5.63
C SER A 115 21.38 6.28 6.37
N LEU A 116 20.32 6.83 6.97
CA LEU A 116 20.41 8.01 7.84
C LEU A 116 21.20 7.67 9.10
N SER A 117 21.03 6.45 9.64
CA SER A 117 21.79 5.96 10.77
C SER A 117 23.28 5.76 10.48
N SER A 118 23.66 5.55 9.23
CA SER A 118 25.06 5.41 8.81
C SER A 118 25.84 6.73 8.87
N GLY A 119 25.19 7.89 9.00
CA GLY A 119 25.85 9.21 9.04
C GLY A 119 26.55 9.64 7.74
N VAL A 120 26.57 8.78 6.70
CA VAL A 120 27.18 9.05 5.39
C VAL A 120 26.09 9.25 4.34
N ARG A 121 25.91 10.48 3.87
CA ARG A 121 25.05 10.78 2.71
C ARG A 121 25.86 10.70 1.43
N VAL A 122 25.90 9.52 0.80
CA VAL A 122 26.67 9.24 -0.43
C VAL A 122 26.31 10.20 -1.56
N HIS A 123 25.02 10.51 -1.72
CA HIS A 123 24.53 11.42 -2.74
C HIS A 123 25.21 12.80 -2.68
N ASP A 124 25.26 13.42 -1.51
CA ASP A 124 25.86 14.75 -1.32
C ASP A 124 27.38 14.73 -1.60
N ILE A 125 28.05 13.62 -1.28
CA ILE A 125 29.47 13.43 -1.58
C ILE A 125 29.67 13.38 -3.10
N VAL A 126 28.85 12.60 -3.81
CA VAL A 126 28.92 12.47 -5.27
C VAL A 126 28.62 13.80 -5.96
N VAL A 127 27.57 14.52 -5.53
CA VAL A 127 27.23 15.84 -6.07
C VAL A 127 28.36 16.84 -5.86
N LYS A 128 28.99 16.84 -4.67
CA LYS A 128 30.09 17.76 -4.38
C LYS A 128 31.40 17.37 -5.07
N ALA A 129 31.63 16.08 -5.31
CA ALA A 129 32.77 15.58 -6.09
C ALA A 129 32.62 15.89 -7.59
N LEU A 130 31.39 15.85 -8.12
CA LEU A 130 31.06 16.16 -9.51
C LEU A 130 30.82 17.67 -9.77
N ASP A 131 31.01 18.52 -8.77
CA ASP A 131 30.86 19.97 -8.89
C ASP A 131 31.84 20.52 -9.94
N SER A 132 31.33 21.30 -10.90
CA SER A 132 32.14 21.85 -12.01
C SER A 132 33.23 22.81 -11.52
N GLN A 133 33.07 23.35 -10.31
CA GLN A 133 34.10 24.16 -9.64
C GLN A 133 35.37 23.37 -9.30
N ASN A 134 35.31 22.04 -9.26
CA ASN A 134 36.50 21.19 -9.00
C ASN A 134 37.49 21.15 -10.18
N MET A 135 37.20 21.84 -11.30
CA MET A 135 38.18 22.03 -12.38
C MET A 135 39.35 22.94 -11.96
N GLU A 136 39.15 23.79 -10.96
CA GLU A 136 40.19 24.67 -10.42
C GLU A 136 40.97 23.97 -9.30
N ASP A 137 42.31 23.98 -9.38
CA ASP A 137 43.19 23.23 -8.47
C ASP A 137 43.00 23.62 -6.99
N GLU A 138 42.84 24.91 -6.71
CA GLU A 138 42.60 25.48 -5.37
C GLU A 138 41.26 25.00 -4.78
N CYS A 139 40.19 25.04 -5.58
CA CYS A 139 38.86 24.59 -5.16
C CYS A 139 38.83 23.07 -4.95
N ARG A 140 39.45 22.30 -5.86
CA ARG A 140 39.58 20.85 -5.75
C ARG A 140 40.29 20.43 -4.47
N HIS A 141 41.39 21.09 -4.11
CA HIS A 141 42.16 20.75 -2.91
C HIS A 141 41.31 20.95 -1.63
N ARG A 142 40.54 22.04 -1.55
CA ARG A 142 39.60 22.28 -0.44
C ARG A 142 38.47 21.24 -0.40
N THR A 143 37.89 20.89 -1.55
CA THR A 143 36.84 19.87 -1.65
C THR A 143 37.34 18.51 -1.18
N ILE A 144 38.55 18.10 -1.59
CA ILE A 144 39.17 16.83 -1.16
C ILE A 144 39.35 16.80 0.36
N ILE A 145 39.90 17.86 0.96
CA ILE A 145 40.10 17.94 2.42
C ILE A 145 38.75 17.88 3.16
N MET A 146 37.73 18.58 2.65
CA MET A 146 36.39 18.57 3.24
C MET A 146 35.73 17.19 3.19
N LEU A 147 35.78 16.52 2.03
CA LEU A 147 35.22 15.18 1.86
C LEU A 147 35.98 14.12 2.67
N ALA A 148 37.31 14.20 2.72
CA ALA A 148 38.15 13.30 3.53
C ALA A 148 37.84 13.43 5.03
N ASN A 149 37.69 14.67 5.52
CA ASN A 149 37.30 14.92 6.91
C ASN A 149 35.87 14.43 7.21
N HIS A 150 34.93 14.61 6.28
CA HIS A 150 33.57 14.11 6.43
C HIS A 150 33.53 12.56 6.51
N LEU A 151 34.25 11.87 5.61
CA LEU A 151 34.36 10.42 5.62
C LEU A 151 35.06 9.89 6.88
N ALA A 152 36.16 10.52 7.31
CA ALA A 152 36.87 10.13 8.53
C ALA A 152 36.00 10.27 9.78
N ARG A 153 35.22 11.35 9.89
CA ARG A 153 34.27 11.56 11.01
C ARG A 153 33.12 10.56 10.96
N ALA A 154 32.60 10.26 9.78
CA ALA A 154 31.52 9.29 9.63
C ALA A 154 31.97 7.87 9.98
N LEU A 155 33.18 7.46 9.59
CA LEU A 155 33.78 6.17 9.94
C LEU A 155 34.14 6.04 11.43
N GLN A 156 34.38 7.16 12.14
CA GLN A 156 34.65 7.18 13.58
C GLN A 156 33.39 7.19 14.46
N THR A 157 32.19 7.31 13.87
CA THR A 157 30.93 7.37 14.63
C THR A 157 30.45 5.95 14.96
N ASP A 158 31.10 5.28 15.91
CA ASP A 158 30.77 3.91 16.33
C ASP A 158 29.85 3.87 17.58
N ARG A 159 29.21 4.98 17.98
CA ARG A 159 28.40 5.03 19.21
C ARG A 159 27.04 5.71 19.01
N TYR A 160 26.00 4.87 19.09
CA TYR A 160 24.58 5.16 19.33
C TYR A 160 23.81 5.89 18.23
N GLN A 161 23.09 5.13 17.39
CA GLN A 161 21.89 5.60 16.69
C GLN A 161 20.75 4.55 16.73
N TRP A 162 20.12 4.43 17.89
CA TRP A 162 18.79 3.79 18.02
C TRP A 162 17.80 4.83 18.56
N TYR A 163 17.51 5.84 17.74
CA TYR A 163 16.55 6.90 18.09
C TYR A 163 15.08 6.44 18.05
N GLY A 164 14.80 5.27 17.44
CA GLY A 164 13.44 4.74 17.30
C GLY A 164 12.93 3.92 18.49
N ILE A 165 13.80 3.26 19.25
CA ILE A 165 13.38 2.43 20.41
C ILE A 165 12.82 3.29 21.54
N SER A 166 13.34 4.51 21.75
CA SER A 166 12.82 5.42 22.78
C SER A 166 11.38 5.84 22.50
N VAL A 167 11.04 6.09 21.22
CA VAL A 167 9.69 6.47 20.78
C VAL A 167 8.69 5.30 20.92
N ILE A 168 9.13 4.07 20.65
CA ILE A 168 8.30 2.86 20.85
C ILE A 168 8.16 2.56 22.36
N GLN A 169 9.20 2.79 23.16
CA GLN A 169 9.14 2.67 24.63
C GLN A 169 8.18 3.67 25.28
N ASP A 170 8.05 4.88 24.72
CA ASP A 170 7.09 5.87 25.22
C ASP A 170 5.64 5.58 24.77
N LEU A 171 5.43 4.93 23.61
CA LEU A 171 4.12 4.48 23.14
C LEU A 171 3.65 3.19 23.84
N MET A 172 4.58 2.32 24.24
CA MET A 172 4.32 1.09 25.02
C MET A 172 3.89 1.37 26.48
N ARG A 173 3.97 2.62 26.97
CA ARG A 173 3.50 3.01 28.32
C ARG A 173 1.98 3.22 28.45
N GLY A 174 1.23 2.92 27.40
CA GLY A 174 -0.14 2.38 27.49
C GLY A 174 -1.15 3.16 28.34
N ILE A 175 -1.68 4.27 27.82
CA ILE A 175 -2.87 4.92 28.39
C ILE A 175 -4.14 4.29 27.77
N PRO A 176 -5.07 3.73 28.58
CA PRO A 176 -6.21 2.95 28.08
C PRO A 176 -7.39 3.82 27.59
N TRP A 177 -8.06 3.34 26.53
CA TRP A 177 -9.14 4.03 25.78
C TRP A 177 -10.57 3.65 26.22
N GLN A 178 -10.78 3.27 27.48
CA GLN A 178 -11.97 2.50 27.94
C GLN A 178 -13.10 3.34 28.59
N ALA A 179 -13.21 4.65 28.31
CA ALA A 179 -14.24 5.52 28.90
C ALA A 179 -15.12 6.25 27.85
N SER A 180 -15.31 5.65 26.67
CA SER A 180 -16.14 6.22 25.58
C SER A 180 -17.44 5.42 25.44
N GLY A 181 -18.42 5.72 26.31
CA GLY A 181 -19.76 5.16 26.24
C GLY A 181 -20.55 5.64 25.01
N TYR A 182 -20.21 5.14 23.82
CA TYR A 182 -20.86 5.51 22.55
C TYR A 182 -21.29 4.28 21.74
N PHE A 183 -22.23 3.48 22.25
CA PHE A 183 -23.07 2.66 21.36
C PHE A 183 -24.48 2.52 21.93
N PRO A 184 -25.50 3.20 21.36
CA PRO A 184 -26.88 3.02 21.75
C PRO A 184 -27.53 1.81 21.07
N ARG A 185 -28.13 0.97 21.93
CA ARG A 185 -29.27 0.05 21.85
C ARG A 185 -29.87 -0.39 20.49
N VAL A 186 -29.95 -1.72 20.38
CA VAL A 186 -31.05 -2.58 19.88
C VAL A 186 -32.12 -1.93 18.99
N ARG A 187 -32.12 -2.28 17.70
CA ARG A 187 -33.35 -2.25 16.90
C ARG A 187 -34.28 -3.37 17.38
N GLN A 188 -35.55 -3.04 17.55
CA GLN A 188 -36.63 -4.02 17.72
C GLN A 188 -36.56 -5.07 16.61
N MET A 189 -36.85 -6.32 16.96
CA MET A 189 -37.15 -7.37 16.00
C MET A 189 -38.43 -7.01 15.25
N ALA A 190 -38.30 -6.25 14.17
CA ALA A 190 -39.25 -6.29 13.08
C ALA A 190 -39.19 -7.70 12.47
N ASN A 191 -40.35 -8.27 12.18
CA ASN A 191 -40.46 -9.56 11.51
C ASN A 191 -39.59 -9.52 10.23
N ILE A 192 -38.48 -10.27 10.22
CA ILE A 192 -37.53 -10.28 9.09
C ILE A 192 -38.20 -11.03 7.95
N GLN A 193 -38.82 -10.29 7.03
CA GLN A 193 -39.27 -10.85 5.77
C GLN A 193 -38.03 -11.09 4.90
N LYS A 194 -37.58 -12.34 4.83
CA LYS A 194 -36.43 -12.74 4.01
C LYS A 194 -36.84 -12.74 2.54
N TYR A 195 -36.37 -11.77 1.78
CA TYR A 195 -36.48 -11.74 0.33
C TYR A 195 -35.10 -11.99 -0.29
N SER A 196 -35.02 -12.86 -1.30
CA SER A 196 -33.81 -13.05 -2.09
C SER A 196 -33.83 -12.12 -3.30
N VAL A 197 -32.85 -11.23 -3.41
CA VAL A 197 -32.66 -10.34 -4.57
C VAL A 197 -31.47 -10.84 -5.37
N GLN A 198 -31.60 -10.88 -6.70
CA GLN A 198 -30.49 -11.19 -7.59
C GLN A 198 -29.69 -9.92 -7.84
N CYS A 199 -28.42 -9.92 -7.45
CA CYS A 199 -27.51 -8.80 -7.64
C CYS A 199 -26.42 -9.18 -8.66
N VAL A 200 -26.23 -8.33 -9.67
CA VAL A 200 -25.13 -8.46 -10.64
C VAL A 200 -23.98 -7.60 -10.13
N LEU A 201 -23.01 -8.23 -9.47
CA LEU A 201 -21.84 -7.53 -8.95
C LEU A 201 -20.82 -7.25 -10.06
N VAL A 202 -20.93 -6.09 -10.71
CA VAL A 202 -19.97 -5.63 -11.74
C VAL A 202 -18.56 -5.51 -11.18
N ILE A 203 -18.43 -5.25 -9.87
CA ILE A 203 -17.15 -5.24 -9.16
C ILE A 203 -16.39 -6.57 -9.30
N ASN A 204 -17.09 -7.70 -9.35
CA ASN A 204 -16.46 -9.00 -9.46
C ASN A 204 -15.71 -9.17 -10.79
N ILE A 205 -16.31 -8.74 -11.91
CA ILE A 205 -15.67 -8.80 -13.22
C ILE A 205 -14.48 -7.83 -13.30
N PHE A 206 -14.55 -6.65 -12.68
CA PHE A 206 -13.40 -5.73 -12.61
C PHE A 206 -12.25 -6.30 -11.78
N THR A 207 -12.55 -6.85 -10.60
CA THR A 207 -11.56 -7.49 -9.72
C THR A 207 -10.83 -8.64 -10.41
N GLU A 208 -11.55 -9.48 -11.17
CA GLU A 208 -10.96 -10.55 -11.96
C GLU A 208 -9.92 -10.02 -12.97
N LYS A 209 -10.24 -8.95 -13.71
CA LYS A 209 -9.31 -8.37 -14.69
C LYS A 209 -8.10 -7.71 -14.03
N ILE A 210 -8.30 -7.03 -12.91
CA ILE A 210 -7.21 -6.45 -12.12
C ILE A 210 -6.26 -7.55 -11.64
N PHE A 211 -6.79 -8.68 -11.14
CA PHE A 211 -5.95 -9.79 -10.67
C PHE A 211 -5.15 -10.44 -11.79
N ILE A 212 -5.72 -10.60 -12.98
CA ILE A 212 -4.96 -11.11 -14.14
C ILE A 212 -3.80 -10.15 -14.48
N LEU A 213 -4.05 -8.84 -14.53
CA LEU A 213 -3.01 -7.85 -14.79
C LEU A 213 -1.92 -7.87 -13.71
N LEU A 214 -2.32 -7.89 -12.43
CA LEU A 214 -1.39 -7.96 -11.30
C LEU A 214 -0.56 -9.23 -11.32
N TRP A 215 -1.13 -10.37 -11.74
CA TRP A 215 -0.41 -11.63 -11.83
C TRP A 215 0.77 -11.54 -12.81
N PHE A 216 0.53 -11.02 -14.02
CA PHE A 216 1.61 -10.81 -14.99
C PHE A 216 2.62 -9.76 -14.50
N TRP A 217 2.14 -8.69 -13.86
CA TRP A 217 3.02 -7.67 -13.30
C TRP A 217 3.95 -8.23 -12.21
N TYR A 218 3.43 -9.04 -11.28
CA TYR A 218 4.25 -9.70 -10.26
C TYR A 218 5.23 -10.71 -10.86
N GLY A 219 4.85 -11.39 -11.95
CA GLY A 219 5.79 -12.23 -12.71
C GLY A 219 6.97 -11.43 -13.25
N ILE A 220 6.71 -10.28 -13.87
CA ILE A 220 7.76 -9.38 -14.39
C ILE A 220 8.64 -8.83 -13.25
N LEU A 221 8.01 -8.37 -12.16
CA LEU A 221 8.72 -7.89 -10.98
C LEU A 221 9.64 -8.94 -10.38
N LEU A 222 9.16 -10.18 -10.27
CA LEU A 222 9.94 -11.29 -9.71
C LEU A 222 11.19 -11.50 -10.55
N VAL A 223 11.05 -11.60 -11.87
CA VAL A 223 12.18 -11.76 -12.80
C VAL A 223 13.15 -10.59 -12.70
N ALA A 224 12.65 -9.34 -12.75
CA ALA A 224 13.50 -8.15 -12.66
C ALA A 224 14.27 -8.08 -11.34
N THR A 225 13.61 -8.39 -10.22
CA THR A 225 14.22 -8.38 -8.88
C THR A 225 15.23 -9.52 -8.73
N SER A 226 14.94 -10.71 -9.26
CA SER A 226 15.89 -11.83 -9.26
C SER A 226 17.14 -11.53 -10.09
N ILE A 227 16.99 -10.91 -11.26
CA ILE A 227 18.14 -10.48 -12.07
C ILE A 227 18.98 -9.46 -11.32
N SER A 228 18.34 -8.46 -10.70
CA SER A 228 19.01 -7.45 -9.88
C SER A 228 19.77 -8.08 -8.70
N PHE A 229 19.17 -9.07 -8.03
CA PHE A 229 19.78 -9.78 -6.92
C PHE A 229 20.98 -10.65 -7.34
N ILE A 230 20.97 -11.20 -8.56
CA ILE A 230 22.11 -11.97 -9.09
C ILE A 230 23.23 -11.04 -9.57
N TYR A 231 22.89 -9.84 -10.04
CA TYR A 231 23.85 -8.85 -10.52
C TYR A 231 24.65 -8.21 -9.38
N TRP A 232 24.01 -8.01 -8.23
CA TRP A 232 24.61 -7.48 -7.00
C TRP A 232 25.39 -8.55 -6.23
#